data_AF-A0A7W8DQE8-F1
#
_entry.id   AF-A0A7W8DQE8-F1
#
_cell.length_a   1.000
_cell.length_b   1.000
_cell.length_c   1.000
_cell.angle_alpha   90.00
_cell.angle_beta   90.00
_cell.angle_gamma   90.00
#
_symmetry.space_group_name_H-M   'P 1'
#
loop_
_entity.id
_entity.type
_entity.pdbx_description
1 polymer ?
#
loop_
_entity_poly.entity_id
_entity_poly.type
_entity_poly.pdbx_seq_one_letter_code
_entity_poly.pdbx_strand_id
1 'polypeptide(L)'
;MSLHPLDQPVSLHTLRRWQREGLIDREALEAARQQIHPASAWLTWLRAELLLAGMALVLSGVVFFFAYNWQAITRFEKLGLIGVTMVACIVGASVVGVNRLGGQILVLAGTVMTGVFLAVFGQTYQTGADAYELFTGWAALTFVWVLLARMEALWFLWLVIVQTGLVLFWSQVAHPGWRWPEEGVAFAVAALNTAALVIRERFTPLPGRGWFRTLLLLSLLVALTLPAISVIFDGLEDHSLRLMYVPLWLAALAGSYGYYRFVRPDFACIALASANMAVMVVALLCRGLYFGMDDDGLGLFFLMAMIVVGVTTGLTLWLAREHRAMKPLLS
;
A
#
# COMPACT_ATOMS: atom_id res chain seq x y z
N MET A 1 -27.26 25.49 -7.77
CA MET A 1 -27.18 26.48 -6.66
C MET A 1 -25.71 26.85 -6.48
N SER A 2 -25.31 28.06 -6.86
CA SER A 2 -23.98 28.58 -6.53
C SER A 2 -23.95 28.87 -5.02
N LEU A 3 -23.08 28.18 -4.29
CA LEU A 3 -22.80 28.49 -2.88
C LEU A 3 -22.44 29.98 -2.75
N HIS A 4 -22.97 30.64 -1.71
CA HIS A 4 -22.64 32.03 -1.40
C HIS A 4 -21.11 32.15 -1.30
N PRO A 5 -20.47 33.20 -1.84
CA PRO A 5 -19.01 33.31 -1.88
C PRO A 5 -18.31 33.28 -0.51
N LEU A 6 -19.07 33.45 0.57
CA LEU A 6 -18.60 33.32 1.97
C LEU A 6 -18.59 31.87 2.49
N ASP A 7 -19.29 30.94 1.83
CA ASP A 7 -19.40 29.54 2.24
C ASP A 7 -18.37 28.64 1.52
N GLN A 8 -17.49 29.22 0.72
CA GLN A 8 -16.45 28.46 0.02
C GLN A 8 -15.19 28.37 0.89
N PRO A 9 -14.57 27.18 1.01
CA PRO A 9 -13.33 27.03 1.77
C PRO A 9 -12.24 27.94 1.16
N VAL A 10 -11.69 28.81 2.00
CA VAL A 10 -10.69 29.80 1.59
C VAL A 10 -9.42 29.06 1.13
N SER A 11 -9.02 29.28 -0.12
CA SER A 11 -7.80 28.71 -0.70
C SER A 11 -6.68 29.75 -0.77
N LEU A 12 -5.43 29.29 -0.76
CA LEU A 12 -4.25 30.15 -0.97
C LEU A 12 -4.33 30.97 -2.27
N HIS A 13 -4.97 30.44 -3.30
CA HIS A 13 -5.19 31.15 -4.56
C HIS A 13 -6.19 32.30 -4.38
N THR A 14 -7.26 32.08 -3.63
CA THR A 14 -8.27 33.10 -3.29
C THR A 14 -7.66 34.22 -2.45
N LEU A 15 -6.84 33.89 -1.45
CA LEU A 15 -6.12 34.88 -0.64
C LEU A 15 -5.14 35.71 -1.48
N ARG A 16 -4.36 35.07 -2.36
CA ARG A 16 -3.45 35.79 -3.26
C ARG A 16 -4.20 36.69 -4.24
N ARG A 17 -5.39 36.28 -4.68
CA ARG A 17 -6.27 37.10 -5.52
C ARG A 17 -6.76 38.33 -4.75
N TRP A 18 -7.25 38.16 -3.53
CA TRP A 18 -7.70 39.27 -2.67
C TRP A 18 -6.58 40.25 -2.34
N GLN A 19 -5.35 39.78 -2.16
CA GLN A 19 -4.19 40.66 -2.01
C GLN A 19 -3.93 41.49 -3.29
N ARG A 20 -3.97 40.85 -4.47
CA ARG A 20 -3.79 41.55 -5.75
C ARG A 20 -4.90 42.57 -6.04
N GLU A 21 -6.11 42.28 -5.58
CA GLU A 21 -7.27 43.17 -5.67
C GLU A 21 -7.28 44.25 -4.57
N GLY A 22 -6.28 44.27 -3.67
CA GLY A 22 -6.16 45.26 -2.59
C GLY A 22 -7.16 45.10 -1.44
N LEU A 23 -7.86 43.96 -1.38
CA LEU A 23 -8.90 43.68 -0.38
C LEU A 23 -8.33 43.22 0.98
N ILE A 24 -7.11 42.69 0.99
CA ILE A 24 -6.40 42.31 2.22
C ILE A 24 -4.97 42.85 2.18
N ASP A 25 -4.51 43.35 3.32
CA ASP A 25 -3.14 43.81 3.48
C ASP A 25 -2.17 42.63 3.68
N ARG A 26 -0.86 42.88 3.55
CA ARG A 26 0.19 41.86 3.68
C ARG A 26 0.14 41.12 5.02
N GLU A 27 -0.12 41.84 6.11
CA GLU A 27 -0.26 41.25 7.46
C GLU A 27 -1.48 40.32 7.55
N ALA A 28 -2.61 40.71 6.97
CA ALA A 28 -3.83 39.91 6.96
C ALA A 28 -3.66 38.62 6.12
N LEU A 29 -2.92 38.71 5.02
CA LEU A 29 -2.54 37.53 4.22
C LEU A 29 -1.66 36.55 5.01
N GLU A 30 -0.68 37.06 5.75
CA GLU A 30 0.20 36.23 6.57
C GLU A 30 -0.54 35.55 7.72
N ALA A 31 -1.44 36.28 8.40
CA ALA A 31 -2.32 35.72 9.43
C ALA A 31 -3.25 34.63 8.87
N ALA A 32 -3.88 34.87 7.72
CA ALA A 32 -4.75 33.89 7.07
C ALA A 32 -3.97 32.65 6.58
N ARG A 33 -2.76 32.84 6.07
CA ARG A 33 -1.88 31.74 5.65
C ARG A 33 -1.50 30.84 6.82
N GLN A 34 -1.24 31.41 8.00
CA GLN A 34 -0.94 30.65 9.21
C GLN A 34 -2.14 29.80 9.69
N GLN A 35 -3.38 30.21 9.40
CA GLN A 35 -4.56 29.42 9.72
C GLN A 35 -4.84 28.30 8.71
N ILE A 36 -4.60 28.54 7.41
CA ILE A 36 -4.89 27.55 6.36
C ILE A 36 -3.78 26.49 6.24
N HIS A 37 -2.52 26.90 6.38
CA HIS A 37 -1.36 26.01 6.38
C HIS A 37 -0.39 26.44 7.49
N PRO A 38 -0.66 26.06 8.75
CA PRO A 38 0.24 26.40 9.83
C PRO A 38 1.62 25.77 9.55
N ALA A 39 2.68 26.57 9.63
CA ALA A 39 4.06 26.11 9.42
C ALA A 39 4.42 24.93 10.35
N SER A 40 3.76 24.81 11.49
CA SER A 40 3.86 23.68 12.42
C SER A 40 3.43 22.35 11.80
N ALA A 41 2.47 22.32 10.86
CA ALA A 41 2.07 21.10 10.18
C ALA A 41 3.15 20.59 9.22
N TRP A 42 3.79 21.51 8.47
CA TRP A 42 4.94 21.17 7.62
C TRP A 42 6.12 20.70 8.46
N LEU A 43 6.43 21.38 9.56
CA LEU A 43 7.49 20.96 10.48
C LEU A 43 7.19 19.60 11.13
N THR A 44 5.93 19.32 11.48
CA THR A 44 5.55 18.03 12.07
C THR A 44 5.68 16.90 11.05
N TRP A 45 5.24 17.13 9.82
CA TRP A 45 5.45 16.20 8.71
C TRP A 45 6.95 15.97 8.47
N LEU A 46 7.73 17.04 8.32
CA LEU A 46 9.17 16.95 8.08
C LEU A 46 9.89 16.22 9.22
N ARG A 47 9.52 16.48 10.48
CA ARG A 47 10.05 15.73 11.64
C ARG A 47 9.75 14.25 11.53
N ALA A 48 8.53 13.87 11.14
CA ALA A 48 8.18 12.46 10.97
C ALA A 48 8.99 11.81 9.83
N GLU A 49 9.11 12.47 8.68
CA GLU A 49 9.92 11.97 7.55
C GLU A 49 11.40 11.86 7.92
N LEU A 50 11.97 12.86 8.59
CA LEU A 50 13.36 12.83 9.05
C LEU A 50 13.59 11.75 10.10
N LEU A 51 12.63 11.49 10.99
CA LEU A 51 12.71 10.40 11.96
C LEU A 51 12.64 9.03 11.26
N LEU A 52 11.76 8.87 10.27
CA LEU A 52 11.66 7.64 9.47
C LEU A 52 12.93 7.41 8.65
N ALA A 53 13.47 8.45 8.00
CA ALA A 53 14.72 8.39 7.27
C ALA A 53 15.90 8.08 8.19
N GLY A 54 15.97 8.74 9.36
CA GLY A 54 16.98 8.47 10.38
C GLY A 54 16.93 7.03 10.88
N MET A 55 15.73 6.52 11.20
CA MET A 55 15.53 5.12 11.56
C MET A 55 15.97 4.18 10.43
N ALA A 56 15.59 4.44 9.19
CA ALA A 56 15.97 3.60 8.05
C ALA A 56 17.50 3.58 7.85
N LEU A 57 18.17 4.72 8.00
CA LEU A 57 19.63 4.83 7.94
C LEU A 57 20.31 4.07 9.09
N VAL A 58 19.78 4.16 10.31
CA VAL A 58 20.30 3.40 11.46
C VAL A 58 20.13 1.89 11.23
N LEU A 59 18.96 1.44 10.80
CA LEU A 59 18.71 0.03 10.50
C LEU A 59 19.60 -0.48 9.36
N SER A 60 19.78 0.33 8.32
CA SER A 60 20.69 0.01 7.21
C SER A 60 22.15 -0.05 7.68
N GLY A 61 22.57 0.88 8.53
CA GLY A 61 23.88 0.89 9.15
C GLY A 61 24.13 -0.36 10.00
N VAL A 62 23.13 -0.82 10.75
CA VAL A 62 23.20 -2.09 11.51
C VAL A 62 23.41 -3.27 10.56
N VAL A 63 22.64 -3.35 9.47
CA VAL A 63 22.78 -4.41 8.46
C VAL A 63 24.17 -4.38 7.81
N PHE A 64 24.65 -3.22 7.38
CA PHE A 64 25.98 -3.09 6.77
C PHE A 64 27.11 -3.37 7.75
N PHE A 65 26.97 -2.99 9.02
CA PHE A 65 27.91 -3.33 10.07
C PHE A 65 28.06 -4.84 10.20
N PHE A 66 26.95 -5.59 10.24
CA PHE A 66 26.99 -7.05 10.27
C PHE A 66 27.55 -7.66 9.00
N ALA A 67 27.19 -7.13 7.83
CA ALA A 67 27.70 -7.62 6.55
C ALA A 67 29.22 -7.45 6.46
N TYR A 68 29.75 -6.29 6.83
CA TYR A 68 31.19 -6.01 6.79
C TYR A 68 31.97 -6.82 7.84
N ASN A 69 31.47 -6.88 9.08
CA ASN A 69 32.15 -7.54 10.19
C ASN A 69 31.77 -9.04 10.33
N TRP A 70 31.12 -9.63 9.33
CA TRP A 70 30.48 -10.94 9.47
C TRP A 70 31.44 -12.05 9.92
N GLN A 71 32.67 -12.06 9.42
CA GLN A 71 33.69 -13.06 9.78
C GLN A 71 34.38 -12.76 11.11
N ALA A 72 34.40 -11.49 11.54
CA ALA A 72 35.12 -11.06 12.73
C ALA A 72 34.28 -11.21 14.02
N ILE A 73 32.95 -11.27 13.90
CA ILE A 73 32.02 -11.33 15.04
C ILE A 73 31.60 -12.78 15.30
N THR A 74 31.67 -13.21 16.56
CA THR A 74 31.20 -14.54 16.99
C THR A 74 29.68 -14.64 16.92
N ARG A 75 29.15 -15.88 16.90
CA ARG A 75 27.69 -16.12 16.90
C ARG A 75 26.94 -15.45 18.05
N PHE A 76 27.55 -15.40 19.25
CA PHE A 76 26.93 -14.83 20.44
C PHE A 76 26.91 -13.31 20.39
N GLU A 77 27.96 -12.69 19.86
CA GLU A 77 28.00 -11.24 19.66
C GLU A 77 27.00 -10.81 18.59
N LYS A 78 26.85 -11.58 17.50
CA LYS A 78 25.83 -11.30 16.46
C LYS A 78 24.43 -11.24 17.06
N LEU A 79 24.02 -12.32 17.72
CA LEU A 79 22.68 -12.43 18.29
C LEU A 79 22.50 -11.54 19.52
N GLY A 80 23.53 -11.37 20.33
CA GLY A 80 23.53 -10.48 21.48
C GLY A 80 23.31 -9.03 21.09
N LEU A 81 24.03 -8.52 20.07
CA LEU A 81 23.89 -7.14 19.63
C LEU A 81 22.50 -6.87 19.01
N ILE A 82 21.99 -7.78 18.17
CA ILE A 82 20.64 -7.67 17.61
C ILE A 82 19.59 -7.76 18.73
N GLY A 83 19.74 -8.71 19.65
CA GLY A 83 18.83 -8.90 20.78
C GLY A 83 18.78 -7.69 21.70
N VAL A 84 19.94 -7.13 22.06
CA VAL A 84 20.03 -5.90 22.87
C VAL A 84 19.36 -4.72 22.15
N THR A 85 19.59 -4.57 20.84
CA THR A 85 18.96 -3.50 20.04
C THR A 85 17.44 -3.67 20.01
N MET A 86 16.95 -4.90 19.82
CA MET A 86 15.52 -5.21 19.83
C MET A 86 14.89 -4.91 21.19
N VAL A 87 15.52 -5.32 22.29
CA VAL A 87 15.06 -5.01 23.66
C VAL A 87 15.09 -3.50 23.91
N ALA A 88 16.13 -2.80 23.48
CA ALA A 88 16.22 -1.35 23.62
C ALA A 88 15.10 -0.62 22.86
N CYS A 89 14.74 -1.09 21.66
CA CYS A 89 13.59 -0.58 20.92
C CYS A 89 12.27 -0.78 21.69
N ILE A 90 12.02 -1.98 22.21
CA ILE A 90 10.78 -2.29 22.94
C ILE A 90 10.70 -1.48 24.25
N VAL A 91 11.77 -1.50 25.06
CA VAL A 91 11.83 -0.74 26.33
C VAL A 91 11.73 0.75 26.07
N GLY A 92 12.44 1.26 25.07
CA GLY A 92 12.35 2.65 24.65
C GLY A 92 10.94 3.04 24.22
N ALA A 93 10.24 2.17 23.48
CA ALA A 93 8.85 2.39 23.10
C ALA A 93 7.91 2.43 24.33
N SER A 94 8.13 1.57 25.32
CA SER A 94 7.38 1.58 26.58
C SER A 94 7.62 2.87 27.39
N VAL A 95 8.86 3.37 27.43
CA VAL A 95 9.22 4.60 28.15
C VAL A 95 8.69 5.86 27.45
N VAL A 96 8.86 5.96 26.13
CA VAL A 96 8.39 7.12 25.35
C VAL A 96 6.86 7.13 25.25
N GLY A 97 6.25 5.95 25.24
CA GLY A 97 4.82 5.72 25.09
C GLY A 97 4.47 5.29 23.66
N VAL A 98 3.84 4.12 23.55
CA VAL A 98 3.49 3.45 22.27
C VAL A 98 2.49 4.26 21.42
N ASN A 99 1.77 5.20 22.01
CA ASN A 99 0.83 6.10 21.31
C ASN A 99 1.51 7.37 20.75
N ARG A 100 2.78 7.62 21.08
CA ARG A 100 3.54 8.77 20.55
C ARG A 100 4.33 8.36 19.33
N LEU A 101 4.55 9.29 18.40
CA LEU A 101 5.32 9.04 17.17
C LEU A 101 6.68 8.39 17.44
N GLY A 102 7.42 8.87 18.44
CA GLY A 102 8.72 8.28 18.81
C GLY A 102 8.61 6.82 19.29
N GLY A 103 7.60 6.50 20.10
CA GLY A 103 7.35 5.13 20.55
C GLY A 103 6.90 4.23 19.39
N GLN A 104 6.05 4.73 18.49
CA GLN A 104 5.63 4.00 17.29
C GLN A 104 6.80 3.66 16.37
N ILE A 105 7.72 4.61 16.16
CA ILE A 105 8.95 4.39 15.37
C ILE A 105 9.85 3.36 16.05
N LEU A 106 9.95 3.36 17.38
CA LEU A 106 10.70 2.34 18.12
C LEU A 106 10.06 0.95 18.02
N VAL A 107 8.72 0.84 18.06
CA VAL A 107 8.04 -0.44 17.81
C VAL A 107 8.27 -0.90 16.37
N LEU A 108 8.20 0.00 15.38
CA LEU A 108 8.49 -0.31 13.99
C LEU A 108 9.93 -0.84 13.82
N ALA A 109 10.91 -0.17 14.42
CA ALA A 109 12.30 -0.61 14.43
C ALA A 109 12.45 -1.99 15.10
N GLY A 110 11.80 -2.20 16.25
CA GLY A 110 11.77 -3.50 16.95
C GLY A 110 11.20 -4.62 16.07
N THR A 111 10.10 -4.36 15.37
CA THR A 111 9.50 -5.30 14.41
C THR A 111 10.46 -5.66 13.28
N VAL A 112 11.19 -4.69 12.72
CA VAL A 112 12.22 -4.98 11.70
C VAL A 112 13.38 -5.79 12.30
N MET A 113 13.83 -5.44 13.50
CA MET A 113 14.90 -6.16 14.19
C MET A 113 14.52 -7.60 14.52
N THR A 114 13.25 -7.92 14.77
CA THR A 114 12.77 -9.31 14.91
C THR A 114 13.05 -10.12 13.64
N GLY A 115 12.78 -9.56 12.45
CA GLY A 115 13.08 -10.22 11.18
C GLY A 115 14.58 -10.42 10.96
N VAL A 116 15.38 -9.39 11.28
CA VAL A 116 16.85 -9.47 11.22
C VAL A 116 17.39 -10.53 12.19
N PHE A 117 16.84 -10.61 13.39
CA PHE A 117 17.21 -11.62 14.37
C PHE A 117 16.94 -13.03 13.85
N LEU A 118 15.73 -13.29 13.33
CA LEU A 118 15.36 -14.59 12.76
C LEU A 118 16.25 -14.97 11.58
N ALA A 119 16.55 -14.02 10.69
CA ALA A 119 17.43 -14.25 9.55
C ALA A 119 18.86 -14.60 9.98
N VAL A 120 19.44 -13.83 10.90
CA VAL A 120 20.80 -14.08 11.40
C VAL A 120 20.87 -15.37 12.21
N PHE A 121 19.83 -15.68 12.99
CA PHE A 121 19.73 -16.93 13.73
C PHE A 121 19.71 -18.14 12.77
N GLY A 122 18.85 -18.12 11.76
CA GLY A 122 18.76 -19.20 10.76
C GLY A 122 20.06 -19.39 9.99
N GLN A 123 20.73 -18.30 9.60
CA GLN A 123 22.04 -18.37 8.93
C GLN A 123 23.15 -18.88 9.85
N THR A 124 23.18 -18.47 11.11
CA THR A 124 24.26 -18.79 12.05
C THR A 124 24.21 -20.24 12.51
N TYR A 125 23.01 -20.76 12.75
CA TYR A 125 22.82 -22.14 13.21
C TYR A 125 22.45 -23.12 12.10
N GLN A 126 22.31 -22.64 10.85
CA GLN A 126 21.93 -23.45 9.70
C GLN A 126 20.75 -24.36 10.03
N THR A 127 19.68 -23.79 10.58
CA THR A 127 18.56 -24.55 11.15
C THR A 127 17.78 -25.37 10.12
N GLY A 128 18.16 -25.32 8.84
CA GLY A 128 17.43 -25.93 7.73
C GLY A 128 16.01 -25.38 7.57
N ALA A 129 15.67 -24.30 8.28
CA ALA A 129 14.34 -23.72 8.27
C ALA A 129 14.09 -23.04 6.93
N ASP A 130 12.96 -23.37 6.32
CA ASP A 130 12.52 -22.79 5.06
C ASP A 130 12.20 -21.30 5.22
N ALA A 131 12.28 -20.55 4.12
CA ALA A 131 12.02 -19.11 4.17
C ALA A 131 10.60 -18.78 4.63
N TYR A 132 9.59 -19.62 4.34
CA TYR A 132 8.22 -19.38 4.82
C TYR A 132 8.11 -19.42 6.36
N GLU A 133 8.90 -20.27 7.04
CA GLU A 133 8.90 -20.37 8.51
C GLU A 133 9.44 -19.10 9.14
N LEU A 134 10.45 -18.49 8.52
CA LEU A 134 11.00 -17.20 8.95
C LEU A 134 9.91 -16.12 8.92
N PHE A 135 9.20 -15.97 7.80
CA PHE A 135 8.19 -14.91 7.66
C PHE A 135 6.93 -15.16 8.49
N THR A 136 6.48 -16.42 8.61
CA THR A 136 5.34 -16.77 9.47
C THR A 136 5.67 -16.61 10.96
N GLY A 137 6.87 -17.03 11.39
CA GLY A 137 7.38 -16.77 12.74
C GLY A 137 7.54 -15.27 13.01
N TRP A 138 8.06 -14.52 12.04
CA TRP A 138 8.17 -13.06 12.15
C TRP A 138 6.79 -12.40 12.33
N ALA A 139 5.80 -12.77 11.51
CA ALA A 139 4.44 -12.27 11.64
C ALA A 139 3.84 -12.61 13.00
N ALA A 140 3.99 -13.85 13.47
CA ALA A 140 3.46 -14.30 14.76
C ALA A 140 4.08 -13.54 15.94
N LEU A 141 5.40 -13.43 15.98
CA LEU A 141 6.13 -12.75 17.07
C LEU A 141 5.84 -11.24 17.13
N THR A 142 5.52 -10.62 15.99
CA THR A 142 5.29 -9.18 15.90
C THR A 142 3.82 -8.77 16.01
N PHE A 143 2.88 -9.72 15.90
CA PHE A 143 1.45 -9.43 15.85
C PHE A 143 0.93 -8.68 17.08
N VAL A 144 1.33 -9.08 18.29
CA VAL A 144 0.89 -8.42 19.53
C VAL A 144 1.31 -6.95 19.56
N TRP A 145 2.51 -6.63 19.06
CA TRP A 145 3.02 -5.27 19.02
C TRP A 145 2.31 -4.43 17.95
N VAL A 146 1.95 -5.05 16.83
CA VAL A 146 1.15 -4.43 15.76
C VAL A 146 -0.22 -3.99 16.27
N LEU A 147 -0.89 -4.86 17.05
CA LEU A 147 -2.17 -4.55 17.70
C LEU A 147 -2.05 -3.37 18.68
N LEU A 148 -0.98 -3.35 19.48
CA LEU A 148 -0.80 -2.33 20.53
C LEU A 148 -0.40 -0.96 19.98
N ALA A 149 0.40 -0.89 18.90
CA ALA A 149 0.94 0.36 18.37
C ALA A 149 -0.09 1.26 17.67
N ARG A 150 -1.21 0.67 17.19
CA ARG A 150 -2.29 1.37 16.46
C ARG A 150 -1.78 2.25 15.31
N MET A 151 -0.67 1.87 14.68
CA MET A 151 0.01 2.62 13.62
C MET A 151 -0.26 1.96 12.27
N GLU A 152 -0.79 2.70 11.29
CA GLU A 152 -1.10 2.19 9.94
C GLU A 152 0.15 1.64 9.23
N ALA A 153 1.30 2.30 9.35
CA ALA A 153 2.55 1.83 8.76
C ALA A 153 3.03 0.48 9.32
N LEU A 154 2.79 0.22 10.60
CA LEU A 154 3.14 -1.05 11.22
C LEU A 154 2.20 -2.17 10.77
N TRP A 155 0.90 -1.88 10.64
CA TRP A 155 -0.05 -2.81 10.02
C TRP A 155 0.30 -3.13 8.56
N PHE A 156 0.70 -2.12 7.79
CA PHE A 156 1.16 -2.31 6.42
C PHE A 156 2.38 -3.24 6.36
N LEU A 157 3.43 -2.96 7.16
CA LEU A 157 4.61 -3.82 7.24
C LEU A 157 4.23 -5.25 7.62
N TRP A 158 3.38 -5.42 8.63
CA TRP A 158 2.93 -6.74 9.08
C TRP A 158 2.16 -7.50 8.00
N LEU A 159 1.26 -6.84 7.26
CA LEU A 159 0.55 -7.46 6.14
C LEU A 159 1.49 -7.84 5.00
N VAL A 160 2.54 -7.07 4.73
CA VAL A 160 3.58 -7.46 3.78
C VAL A 160 4.28 -8.72 4.25
N ILE A 161 4.71 -8.79 5.52
CA ILE A 161 5.35 -9.98 6.11
C ILE A 161 4.43 -11.21 6.00
N VAL A 162 3.15 -11.08 6.35
CA VAL A 162 2.16 -12.17 6.25
C VAL A 162 1.98 -12.62 4.80
N GLN A 163 1.82 -11.69 3.86
CA GLN A 163 1.65 -12.03 2.44
C GLN A 163 2.90 -12.70 1.88
N THR A 164 4.10 -12.23 2.23
CA THR A 164 5.35 -12.88 1.85
C THR A 164 5.43 -14.30 2.42
N GLY A 165 5.09 -14.48 3.71
CA GLY A 165 5.03 -15.80 4.33
C GLY A 165 4.03 -16.74 3.65
N LEU A 166 2.85 -16.23 3.27
CA LEU A 166 1.82 -16.98 2.56
C LEU A 166 2.27 -17.43 1.16
N VAL A 167 2.88 -16.52 0.38
CA VAL A 167 3.40 -16.83 -0.97
C VAL A 167 4.55 -17.82 -0.89
N LEU A 168 5.47 -17.64 0.07
CA LEU A 168 6.56 -18.58 0.30
C LEU A 168 6.05 -19.95 0.72
N PHE A 169 5.08 -20.01 1.64
CA PHE A 169 4.45 -21.25 2.08
C PHE A 169 3.81 -21.99 0.90
N TRP A 170 3.10 -21.26 0.03
CA TRP A 170 2.56 -21.83 -1.19
C TRP A 170 3.67 -22.41 -2.07
N SER A 171 4.72 -21.64 -2.36
CA SER A 171 5.79 -22.06 -3.26
C SER A 171 6.65 -23.23 -2.72
N GLN A 172 6.88 -23.29 -1.41
CA GLN A 172 7.81 -24.23 -0.78
C GLN A 172 7.11 -25.50 -0.29
N VAL A 173 5.87 -25.41 0.17
CA VAL A 173 5.16 -26.51 0.83
C VAL A 173 3.91 -26.90 0.07
N ALA A 174 2.98 -25.96 -0.13
CA ALA A 174 1.64 -26.33 -0.55
C ALA A 174 1.52 -26.67 -2.04
N HIS A 175 2.26 -25.98 -2.91
CA HIS A 175 2.29 -26.30 -4.34
C HIS A 175 3.03 -27.63 -4.59
N PRO A 176 4.26 -27.86 -4.10
CA PRO A 176 4.96 -29.12 -4.35
C PRO A 176 4.34 -30.32 -3.60
N GLY A 177 3.93 -30.12 -2.34
CA GLY A 177 3.48 -31.20 -1.46
C GLY A 177 1.99 -31.50 -1.57
N TRP A 178 1.15 -30.46 -1.54
CA TRP A 178 -0.31 -30.62 -1.49
C TRP A 178 -0.99 -30.39 -2.84
N ARG A 179 -0.21 -30.06 -3.88
CA ARG A 179 -0.70 -29.69 -5.21
C ARG A 179 -1.73 -28.55 -5.13
N TRP A 180 -1.52 -27.61 -4.22
CA TRP A 180 -2.39 -26.45 -4.10
C TRP A 180 -2.23 -25.56 -5.34
N PRO A 181 -3.28 -25.35 -6.17
CA PRO A 181 -3.23 -24.47 -7.33
C PRO A 181 -2.67 -23.07 -7.02
N GLU A 182 -2.00 -22.48 -8.01
CA GLU A 182 -1.59 -21.07 -7.99
C GLU A 182 -2.78 -20.14 -7.74
N GLU A 183 -3.98 -20.55 -8.19
CA GLU A 183 -5.16 -19.75 -7.97
C GLU A 183 -5.56 -19.64 -6.51
N GLY A 184 -5.27 -20.67 -5.73
CA GLY A 184 -5.53 -20.68 -4.30
C GLY A 184 -4.78 -19.60 -3.54
N VAL A 185 -3.50 -19.36 -3.88
CA VAL A 185 -2.70 -18.34 -3.20
C VAL A 185 -3.15 -16.93 -3.56
N ALA A 186 -3.49 -16.67 -4.83
CA ALA A 186 -4.04 -15.38 -5.24
C ALA A 186 -5.36 -15.07 -4.53
N PHE A 187 -6.26 -16.06 -4.39
CA PHE A 187 -7.49 -15.90 -3.61
C PHE A 187 -7.23 -15.67 -2.12
N ALA A 188 -6.26 -16.39 -1.53
CA ALA A 188 -5.90 -16.19 -0.13
C ALA A 188 -5.35 -14.77 0.12
N VAL A 189 -4.51 -14.27 -0.80
CA VAL A 189 -4.01 -12.89 -0.78
C VAL A 189 -5.15 -11.87 -0.94
N ALA A 190 -6.05 -12.07 -1.90
CA ALA A 190 -7.22 -11.21 -2.09
C ALA A 190 -8.15 -11.20 -0.86
N ALA A 191 -8.39 -12.38 -0.28
CA ALA A 191 -9.20 -12.53 0.93
C ALA A 191 -8.57 -11.82 2.13
N LEU A 192 -7.26 -11.94 2.32
CA LEU A 192 -6.53 -11.24 3.39
C LEU A 192 -6.64 -9.72 3.25
N ASN A 193 -6.41 -9.17 2.05
CA ASN A 193 -6.52 -7.73 1.80
C ASN A 193 -7.98 -7.24 1.94
N THR A 194 -8.96 -8.03 1.50
CA THR A 194 -10.38 -7.72 1.70
C THR A 194 -10.74 -7.68 3.18
N ALA A 195 -10.31 -8.67 3.96
CA ALA A 195 -10.53 -8.72 5.40
C ALA A 195 -9.89 -7.52 6.10
N ALA A 196 -8.64 -7.20 5.77
CA ALA A 196 -7.94 -6.03 6.30
C ALA A 196 -8.67 -4.71 5.96
N LEU A 197 -9.17 -4.57 4.73
CA LEU A 197 -9.93 -3.39 4.29
C LEU A 197 -11.25 -3.27 5.03
N VAL A 198 -12.01 -4.36 5.17
CA VAL A 198 -13.29 -4.38 5.89
C VAL A 198 -13.09 -4.08 7.38
N ILE A 199 -12.08 -4.68 8.02
CA ILE A 199 -11.73 -4.42 9.42
C ILE A 199 -11.38 -2.93 9.59
N ARG A 200 -10.55 -2.39 8.70
CA ARG A 200 -10.20 -0.96 8.72
C ARG A 200 -11.43 -0.07 8.64
N GLU A 201 -12.29 -0.26 7.66
CA GLU A 201 -13.46 0.59 7.44
C GLU A 201 -14.50 0.47 8.58
N ARG A 202 -14.57 -0.69 9.26
CA ARG A 202 -15.46 -0.89 10.42
C ARG A 202 -14.91 -0.32 11.73
N PHE A 203 -13.64 -0.54 12.03
CA PHE A 203 -13.06 -0.25 13.35
C PHE A 203 -12.24 1.04 13.42
N THR A 204 -11.83 1.58 12.28
CA THR A 204 -11.09 2.85 12.18
C THR A 204 -11.88 3.84 11.33
N PRO A 205 -12.91 4.50 11.92
CA PRO A 205 -13.63 5.58 11.25
C PRO A 205 -12.83 6.88 11.17
N LEU A 206 -11.65 6.94 11.80
CA LEU A 206 -10.84 8.14 11.93
C LEU A 206 -10.41 8.68 10.55
N PRO A 207 -10.42 10.00 10.36
CA PRO A 207 -9.90 10.66 9.16
C PRO A 207 -8.37 10.60 9.16
N GLY A 208 -7.81 9.41 9.01
CA GLY A 208 -6.40 9.22 8.65
C GLY A 208 -6.21 9.56 7.18
N ARG A 209 -4.97 9.91 6.80
CA ARG A 209 -4.58 10.02 5.39
C ARG A 209 -4.98 8.68 4.72
N GLY A 210 -5.84 8.71 3.70
CA GLY A 210 -6.42 7.50 3.09
C GLY A 210 -5.43 6.52 2.45
N TRP A 211 -4.11 6.79 2.53
CA TRP A 211 -3.04 6.03 1.88
C TRP A 211 -3.08 4.53 2.21
N PHE A 212 -3.26 4.14 3.48
CA PHE A 212 -3.27 2.72 3.86
C PHE A 212 -4.46 2.00 3.25
N ARG A 213 -5.64 2.63 3.23
CA ARG A 213 -6.82 2.13 2.49
C ARG A 213 -6.49 1.96 1.01
N THR A 214 -5.88 2.97 0.38
CA THR A 214 -5.55 2.92 -1.05
C THR A 214 -4.59 1.77 -1.37
N LEU A 215 -3.61 1.51 -0.49
CA LEU A 215 -2.68 0.39 -0.66
C LEU A 215 -3.37 -0.98 -0.48
N LEU A 216 -4.28 -1.12 0.49
CA LEU A 216 -5.06 -2.35 0.66
C LEU A 216 -5.93 -2.64 -0.57
N LEU A 217 -6.59 -1.60 -1.09
CA LEU A 217 -7.39 -1.72 -2.31
C LEU A 217 -6.50 -2.05 -3.52
N LEU A 218 -5.33 -1.42 -3.64
CA LEU A 218 -4.36 -1.72 -4.70
C LEU A 218 -3.92 -3.18 -4.65
N SER A 219 -3.53 -3.66 -3.46
CA SER A 219 -3.10 -5.04 -3.26
C SER A 219 -4.22 -6.04 -3.58
N LEU A 220 -5.45 -5.75 -3.15
CA LEU A 220 -6.64 -6.54 -3.50
C LEU A 220 -6.88 -6.60 -5.01
N LEU A 221 -6.89 -5.43 -5.68
CA LEU A 221 -7.16 -5.37 -7.12
C LEU A 221 -6.05 -6.06 -7.91
N VAL A 222 -4.77 -5.84 -7.59
CA VAL A 222 -3.64 -6.49 -8.27
C VAL A 222 -3.71 -8.01 -8.12
N ALA A 223 -4.01 -8.52 -6.92
CA ALA A 223 -4.14 -9.95 -6.66
C ALA A 223 -5.23 -10.64 -7.49
N LEU A 224 -6.25 -9.89 -7.91
CA LEU A 224 -7.34 -10.40 -8.76
C LEU A 224 -7.12 -10.09 -10.25
N THR A 225 -6.51 -8.95 -10.59
CA THR A 225 -6.31 -8.50 -11.97
C THR A 225 -5.25 -9.31 -12.69
N LEU A 226 -4.11 -9.62 -12.05
CA LEU A 226 -3.04 -10.37 -12.72
C LEU A 226 -3.53 -11.76 -13.19
N PRO A 227 -4.20 -12.57 -12.35
CA PRO A 227 -4.74 -13.84 -12.82
C PRO A 227 -5.96 -13.68 -13.75
N ALA A 228 -6.76 -12.63 -13.61
CA ALA A 228 -7.84 -12.37 -14.56
C ALA A 228 -7.31 -12.02 -15.96
N ILE A 229 -6.16 -11.36 -16.06
CA ILE A 229 -5.47 -11.14 -17.34
C ILE A 229 -4.95 -12.47 -17.90
N SER A 230 -4.35 -13.36 -17.10
CA SER A 230 -3.91 -14.66 -17.62
C SER A 230 -5.07 -15.48 -18.16
N VAL A 231 -6.27 -15.41 -17.55
CA VAL A 231 -7.49 -16.05 -18.11
C VAL A 231 -7.84 -15.52 -19.51
N ILE A 232 -7.62 -14.24 -19.79
CA ILE A 232 -7.89 -13.64 -21.12
C ILE A 232 -6.93 -14.20 -22.17
N PHE A 233 -5.65 -14.36 -21.84
CA PHE A 233 -4.61 -14.78 -22.78
C PHE A 233 -4.48 -16.30 -22.90
N ASP A 234 -4.44 -17.01 -21.77
CA ASP A 234 -4.15 -18.44 -21.71
C ASP A 234 -5.43 -19.30 -21.74
N GLY A 235 -6.61 -18.66 -21.67
CA GLY A 235 -7.89 -19.36 -21.65
C GLY A 235 -8.17 -20.11 -20.35
N LEU A 236 -9.15 -21.01 -20.41
CA LEU A 236 -9.73 -21.69 -19.24
C LEU A 236 -9.35 -23.17 -19.14
N GLU A 237 -8.41 -23.64 -19.97
CA GLU A 237 -8.39 -25.04 -20.41
C GLU A 237 -8.05 -26.10 -19.34
N ASP A 238 -7.58 -25.75 -18.13
CA ASP A 238 -7.18 -26.78 -17.15
C ASP A 238 -7.63 -26.58 -15.67
N HIS A 239 -8.23 -25.45 -15.30
CA HIS A 239 -8.46 -25.13 -13.87
C HIS A 239 -9.83 -24.50 -13.61
N SER A 240 -10.74 -25.27 -12.97
CA SER A 240 -12.11 -24.83 -12.64
C SER A 240 -12.17 -23.57 -11.76
N LEU A 241 -11.13 -23.33 -10.96
CA LEU A 241 -11.03 -22.16 -10.08
C LEU A 241 -10.76 -20.86 -10.84
N ARG A 242 -10.17 -20.91 -12.04
CA ARG A 242 -9.88 -19.70 -12.85
C ARG A 242 -11.14 -18.95 -13.25
N LEU A 243 -12.25 -19.66 -13.40
CA LEU A 243 -13.57 -19.08 -13.68
C LEU A 243 -14.03 -18.09 -12.60
N MET A 244 -13.49 -18.20 -11.37
CA MET A 244 -13.87 -17.33 -10.26
C MET A 244 -13.14 -15.99 -10.28
N TYR A 245 -12.04 -15.82 -11.03
CA TYR A 245 -11.30 -14.56 -11.04
C TYR A 245 -12.07 -13.39 -11.60
N VAL A 246 -12.68 -13.56 -12.78
CA VAL A 246 -13.46 -12.50 -13.42
C VAL A 246 -14.63 -12.04 -12.56
N PRO A 247 -15.50 -12.91 -12.01
CA PRO A 247 -16.59 -12.48 -11.15
C PRO A 247 -16.11 -11.87 -9.83
N LEU A 248 -15.05 -12.41 -9.21
CA LEU A 248 -14.49 -11.83 -7.97
C LEU A 248 -13.86 -10.47 -8.22
N TRP A 249 -13.13 -10.32 -9.33
CA TRP A 249 -12.56 -9.04 -9.77
C TRP A 249 -13.66 -8.01 -10.03
N LEU A 250 -14.72 -8.38 -10.76
CA LEU A 250 -15.88 -7.51 -11.00
C LEU A 250 -16.57 -7.12 -9.69
N ALA A 251 -16.75 -8.07 -8.76
CA ALA A 251 -17.34 -7.80 -7.45
C ALA A 251 -16.48 -6.84 -6.61
N ALA A 252 -15.15 -7.04 -6.60
CA ALA A 252 -14.22 -6.16 -5.90
C ALA A 252 -14.20 -4.75 -6.53
N LEU A 253 -14.21 -4.66 -7.86
CA LEU A 253 -14.24 -3.41 -8.59
C LEU A 253 -15.55 -2.63 -8.36
N ALA A 254 -16.70 -3.27 -8.59
CA ALA A 254 -18.01 -2.66 -8.42
C ALA A 254 -18.29 -2.32 -6.95
N GLY A 255 -17.91 -3.21 -6.02
CA GLY A 255 -18.07 -3.02 -4.58
C GLY A 255 -17.22 -1.85 -4.08
N SER A 256 -15.94 -1.80 -4.44
CA SER A 256 -15.06 -0.68 -4.05
C SER A 256 -15.49 0.64 -4.69
N TYR A 257 -15.83 0.64 -5.99
CA TYR A 257 -16.34 1.82 -6.68
C TYR A 257 -17.62 2.36 -6.03
N GLY A 258 -18.63 1.50 -5.83
CA GLY A 258 -19.91 1.91 -5.24
C GLY A 258 -19.75 2.41 -3.80
N TYR A 259 -18.98 1.70 -2.99
CA TYR A 259 -18.73 2.09 -1.61
C TYR A 259 -18.01 3.44 -1.50
N TYR A 260 -16.92 3.62 -2.25
CA TYR A 260 -16.14 4.86 -2.21
C TYR A 260 -16.73 6.02 -3.01
N ARG A 261 -17.76 5.78 -3.84
CA ARG A 261 -18.51 6.83 -4.54
C ARG A 261 -19.68 7.37 -3.75
N PHE A 262 -20.43 6.48 -3.08
CA PHE A 262 -21.73 6.82 -2.48
C PHE A 262 -21.75 6.79 -0.95
N VAL A 263 -20.91 5.96 -0.31
CA VAL A 263 -20.92 5.82 1.16
C VAL A 263 -19.80 6.61 1.81
N ARG A 264 -18.57 6.47 1.29
CA ARG A 264 -17.35 7.12 1.81
C ARG A 264 -16.57 7.75 0.65
N PRO A 265 -16.94 8.95 0.18
CA PRO A 265 -16.27 9.64 -0.92
C PRO A 265 -14.74 9.65 -0.77
N ASP A 266 -14.05 8.85 -1.59
CA ASP A 266 -12.58 8.84 -1.68
C ASP A 266 -12.15 8.79 -3.14
N PHE A 267 -11.60 9.90 -3.61
CA PHE A 267 -11.17 10.04 -5.00
C PHE A 267 -9.99 9.13 -5.35
N ALA A 268 -9.07 8.85 -4.42
CA ALA A 268 -7.91 8.00 -4.70
C ALA A 268 -8.35 6.56 -4.98
N CYS A 269 -9.33 6.06 -4.23
CA CYS A 269 -9.89 4.72 -4.46
C CYS A 269 -10.66 4.62 -5.77
N ILE A 270 -11.39 5.66 -6.16
CA ILE A 270 -12.10 5.69 -7.46
C ILE A 270 -11.11 5.78 -8.61
N ALA A 271 -10.08 6.63 -8.49
CA ALA A 271 -9.01 6.72 -9.48
C ALA A 271 -8.33 5.37 -9.68
N LEU A 272 -8.06 4.66 -8.59
CA LEU A 272 -7.45 3.34 -8.60
C LEU A 272 -8.37 2.28 -9.25
N ALA A 273 -9.65 2.23 -8.87
CA ALA A 273 -10.62 1.31 -9.45
C ALA A 273 -10.77 1.56 -10.97
N SER A 274 -10.94 2.81 -11.39
CA SER A 274 -11.09 3.16 -12.80
C SER A 274 -9.82 2.92 -13.61
N ALA A 275 -8.63 3.13 -13.03
CA ALA A 275 -7.37 2.76 -13.65
C ALA A 275 -7.25 1.24 -13.81
N ASN A 276 -7.68 0.47 -12.81
CA ASN A 276 -7.68 -0.98 -12.87
C ASN A 276 -8.66 -1.52 -13.93
N MET A 277 -9.84 -0.91 -14.07
CA MET A 277 -10.77 -1.18 -15.18
C MET A 277 -10.13 -0.89 -16.54
N ALA A 278 -9.44 0.24 -16.68
CA ALA A 278 -8.76 0.61 -17.91
C ALA A 278 -7.69 -0.42 -18.33
N VAL A 279 -6.91 -0.94 -17.37
CA VAL A 279 -5.95 -2.03 -17.61
C VAL A 279 -6.66 -3.27 -18.16
N MET A 280 -7.79 -3.66 -17.57
CA MET A 280 -8.57 -4.82 -18.05
C MET A 280 -9.12 -4.61 -19.46
N VAL A 281 -9.64 -3.41 -19.76
CA VAL A 281 -10.13 -3.06 -21.10
C VAL A 281 -9.01 -3.14 -22.12
N VAL A 282 -7.82 -2.60 -21.80
CA VAL A 282 -6.65 -2.72 -22.68
C VAL A 282 -6.31 -4.20 -22.92
N ALA A 283 -6.23 -5.02 -21.87
CA ALA A 283 -5.93 -6.45 -22.01
C ALA A 283 -6.94 -7.19 -22.94
N LEU A 284 -8.24 -6.90 -22.79
CA LEU A 284 -9.29 -7.47 -23.65
C LEU A 284 -9.17 -7.02 -25.11
N LEU A 285 -8.93 -5.73 -25.35
CA LEU A 285 -8.73 -5.20 -26.71
C LEU A 285 -7.48 -5.77 -27.37
N CYS A 286 -6.38 -5.88 -26.60
CA CYS A 286 -5.15 -6.54 -27.05
C CYS A 286 -5.44 -7.98 -27.50
N ARG A 287 -6.16 -8.76 -26.69
CA ARG A 287 -6.50 -10.14 -27.01
C ARG A 287 -7.38 -10.26 -28.26
N GLY A 288 -8.39 -9.39 -28.40
CA GLY A 288 -9.29 -9.39 -29.55
C GLY A 288 -8.58 -9.07 -30.87
N LEU A 289 -7.62 -8.14 -30.85
CA LEU A 289 -6.86 -7.76 -32.04
C LEU A 289 -5.80 -8.79 -32.42
N TYR A 290 -5.17 -9.44 -31.44
CA TYR A 290 -4.20 -10.51 -31.69
C TYR A 290 -4.82 -11.73 -32.40
N PHE A 291 -6.10 -12.02 -32.17
CA PHE A 291 -6.82 -13.10 -32.87
C PHE A 291 -7.37 -12.71 -34.25
N GLY A 292 -7.49 -11.41 -34.53
CA GLY A 292 -8.21 -10.91 -35.71
C GLY A 292 -7.33 -10.42 -36.86
N MET A 293 -5.99 -10.38 -36.69
CA MET A 293 -5.07 -9.81 -37.68
C MET A 293 -3.91 -10.76 -37.96
N ASP A 294 -3.66 -11.04 -39.25
CA ASP A 294 -2.50 -11.77 -39.72
C ASP A 294 -1.24 -10.87 -39.64
N ASP A 295 -0.28 -11.27 -38.79
CA ASP A 295 1.18 -11.05 -38.73
C ASP A 295 1.87 -9.73 -39.17
N ASP A 296 1.18 -8.61 -39.36
CA ASP A 296 1.82 -7.30 -39.55
C ASP A 296 2.21 -6.65 -38.19
N GLY A 297 3.32 -7.12 -37.61
CA GLY A 297 3.78 -6.73 -36.27
C GLY A 297 3.96 -5.23 -36.03
N LEU A 298 4.32 -4.44 -37.06
CA LEU A 298 4.42 -2.98 -36.94
C LEU A 298 3.05 -2.29 -36.86
N GLY A 299 2.09 -2.72 -37.69
CA GLY A 299 0.73 -2.15 -37.69
C GLY A 299 0.01 -2.44 -36.37
N LEU A 300 0.12 -3.67 -35.89
CA LEU A 300 -0.44 -4.07 -34.59
C LEU A 300 0.18 -3.28 -33.44
N PHE A 301 1.50 -3.06 -33.45
CA PHE A 301 2.19 -2.26 -32.44
C PHE A 301 1.66 -0.81 -32.37
N PHE A 302 1.54 -0.13 -33.51
CA PHE A 302 1.01 1.24 -33.55
C PHE A 302 -0.46 1.31 -33.11
N LEU A 303 -1.27 0.33 -33.53
CA LEU A 303 -2.66 0.25 -33.11
C LEU A 303 -2.79 0.04 -31.59
N MET A 304 -1.96 -0.83 -31.01
CA MET A 304 -1.90 -1.02 -29.56
C MET A 304 -1.52 0.27 -28.83
N ALA A 305 -0.50 0.98 -29.32
CA ALA A 305 -0.11 2.27 -28.74
C ALA A 305 -1.27 3.28 -28.78
N MET A 306 -2.00 3.36 -29.90
CA MET A 306 -3.18 4.22 -30.03
C MET A 306 -4.30 3.82 -29.05
N ILE A 307 -4.55 2.53 -28.84
CA ILE A 307 -5.55 2.04 -27.89
C ILE A 307 -5.15 2.41 -26.46
N VAL A 308 -3.91 2.19 -26.07
CA VAL A 308 -3.40 2.55 -24.74
C VAL A 308 -3.55 4.06 -24.51
N VAL A 309 -3.14 4.88 -25.47
CA VAL A 309 -3.30 6.34 -25.40
C VAL A 309 -4.78 6.74 -25.34
N GLY A 310 -5.64 6.12 -26.15
CA GLY A 310 -7.07 6.40 -26.18
C GLY A 310 -7.76 6.06 -24.85
N VAL A 311 -7.49 4.88 -24.30
CA VAL A 311 -8.05 4.42 -23.03
C VAL A 311 -7.54 5.27 -21.86
N THR A 312 -6.23 5.57 -21.80
CA THR A 312 -5.66 6.41 -20.74
C THR A 312 -6.14 7.87 -20.82
N THR A 313 -6.31 8.41 -22.03
CA THR A 313 -6.90 9.73 -22.25
C THR A 313 -8.36 9.74 -21.81
N GLY A 314 -9.14 8.75 -22.21
CA GLY A 314 -10.54 8.59 -21.81
C GLY A 314 -10.70 8.48 -20.29
N LEU A 315 -9.84 7.68 -19.64
CA LEU A 315 -9.77 7.57 -18.18
C LEU A 315 -9.47 8.92 -17.54
N THR A 316 -8.48 9.67 -18.05
CA THR A 316 -8.10 10.98 -17.50
C THR A 316 -9.23 12.00 -17.61
N LEU A 317 -9.91 12.04 -18.77
CA LEU A 317 -11.07 12.91 -18.98
C LEU A 317 -12.24 12.53 -18.07
N TRP A 318 -12.48 11.24 -17.89
CA TRP A 318 -13.51 10.73 -17.00
C TRP A 318 -13.19 11.06 -15.53
N LEU A 319 -11.94 10.86 -15.08
CA LEU A 319 -11.49 11.22 -13.74
C LEU A 319 -11.59 12.71 -13.48
N ALA A 320 -11.29 13.56 -14.47
CA ALA A 320 -11.45 15.00 -14.35
C ALA A 320 -12.93 15.40 -14.19
N ARG A 321 -13.86 14.69 -14.83
CA ARG A 321 -15.31 14.89 -14.68
C ARG A 321 -15.79 14.43 -13.31
N GLU A 322 -15.41 13.23 -12.89
CA GLU A 322 -15.78 12.71 -11.56
C GLU A 322 -15.19 13.55 -10.43
N HIS A 323 -13.95 14.01 -10.54
CA HIS A 323 -13.36 14.89 -9.54
C HIS A 323 -14.19 16.16 -9.34
N ARG A 324 -14.70 16.76 -10.43
CA ARG A 324 -15.61 17.92 -10.35
C ARG A 324 -16.95 17.56 -9.70
N ALA A 325 -17.50 16.39 -10.03
CA ALA A 325 -18.77 15.91 -9.47
C ALA A 325 -18.67 15.54 -7.98
N MET A 326 -17.51 15.06 -7.54
CA MET A 326 -17.25 14.68 -6.15
C MET A 326 -16.70 15.82 -5.29
N LYS A 327 -16.23 16.91 -5.90
CA LYS A 327 -15.78 18.12 -5.18
C LYS A 327 -16.73 18.58 -4.04
N PRO A 328 -18.08 18.60 -4.20
CA PRO A 328 -19.00 18.96 -3.11
C PRO A 328 -19.18 17.86 -2.03
N LEU A 329 -18.76 16.63 -2.31
CA LEU A 329 -18.84 15.49 -1.37
C LEU A 329 -17.54 15.32 -0.56
N LEU A 330 -16.45 15.94 -1.01
CA LEU A 330 -15.11 15.87 -0.42
C LEU A 330 -14.78 17.08 0.47
N SER A 331 -15.61 18.13 0.45
CA SER A 331 -15.50 19.35 1.26
C SER A 331 -16.19 19.19 2.60
#